data_AF-A0A6P8ICS4-F1
#
_entry.id   AF-A0A6P8ICS4-F1
#
_cell.length_a   1.000
_cell.length_b   1.000
_cell.length_c   1.000
_cell.angle_alpha   90.00
_cell.angle_beta   90.00
_cell.angle_gamma   90.00
#
_symmetry.space_group_name_H-M   'P 1'
#
loop_
_entity.id
_entity.type
_entity.pdbx_description
1 polymer ?
#
loop_
_entity_poly.entity_id
_entity_poly.type
_entity_poly.pdbx_seq_one_letter_code
_entity_poly.pdbx_strand_id
1 'polypeptide(L)'
;MADVLLRRFLFFNLSYSRKCIILKALRGGFATEASSNVDLLSNVSFLTNDCTIEELEAVQDMVSGNLEVYENFVSEEEEDRLIKEVEPYLKTQKYQFDHWDGAIKGYRETEKSRWTDDCLRVFKRMRDTSFKPNTKLLSHVHVLDLDGNGYIKPHIDSVKFCGPTIAGLSLLSSSVMRLIHEKYSSVTVDLLLPRRSMYILRDSIRYEFTHEVLEDKTSRWKGEHIPRDRRISVILRCQP
;
A
#
# COMPACT_ATOMS: atom_id res chain seq x y z
N MET A 1 -11.41 -26.61 24.72
CA MET A 1 -11.81 -25.67 23.65
C MET A 1 -11.94 -24.23 24.14
N ALA A 2 -12.57 -23.97 25.29
CA ALA A 2 -12.67 -22.61 25.85
C ALA A 2 -11.31 -21.93 26.14
N ASP A 3 -10.31 -22.68 26.63
CA ASP A 3 -9.00 -22.12 27.01
C ASP A 3 -8.13 -21.67 25.80
N VAL A 4 -8.24 -22.35 24.64
CA VAL A 4 -7.54 -21.95 23.40
C VAL A 4 -8.19 -20.71 22.76
N LEU A 5 -9.53 -20.62 22.83
CA LEU A 5 -10.28 -19.46 22.37
C LEU A 5 -10.03 -18.24 23.27
N LEU A 6 -9.95 -18.46 24.59
CA LEU A 6 -9.64 -17.40 25.56
C LEU A 6 -8.21 -16.89 25.40
N ARG A 7 -7.23 -17.77 25.15
CA ARG A 7 -5.84 -17.38 24.86
C ARG A 7 -5.67 -16.64 23.53
N ARG A 8 -6.41 -17.05 22.48
CA ARG A 8 -6.46 -16.29 21.21
C ARG A 8 -7.08 -14.92 21.42
N PHE A 9 -8.21 -14.85 22.13
CA PHE A 9 -8.87 -13.58 22.44
C PHE A 9 -7.98 -12.65 23.25
N LEU A 10 -7.28 -13.16 24.26
CA LEU A 10 -6.32 -12.38 25.06
C LEU A 10 -5.11 -11.93 24.22
N PHE A 11 -4.58 -12.77 23.34
CA PHE A 11 -3.45 -12.41 22.47
C PHE A 11 -3.81 -11.33 21.45
N PHE A 12 -5.02 -11.36 20.88
CA PHE A 12 -5.50 -10.33 19.96
C PHE A 12 -5.61 -8.95 20.62
N ASN A 13 -5.96 -8.89 21.91
CA ASN A 13 -6.11 -7.66 22.70
C ASN A 13 -4.81 -7.12 23.30
N LEU A 14 -3.66 -7.74 23.03
CA LEU A 14 -2.36 -7.23 23.47
C LEU A 14 -1.84 -6.16 22.52
N SER A 15 -1.15 -5.16 23.07
CA SER A 15 -0.37 -4.22 22.25
C SER A 15 0.68 -4.96 21.43
N TYR A 16 1.03 -4.40 20.27
CA TYR A 16 2.03 -4.94 19.37
C TYR A 16 3.33 -5.35 20.10
N SER A 17 3.85 -4.51 21.00
CA SER A 17 5.03 -4.81 21.82
C SER A 17 4.87 -6.08 22.65
N ARG A 18 3.70 -6.27 23.27
CA ARG A 18 3.38 -7.45 24.09
C ARG A 18 3.16 -8.69 23.24
N LYS A 19 2.57 -8.55 22.05
CA LYS A 19 2.48 -9.64 21.06
C LYS A 19 3.88 -10.11 20.65
N CYS A 20 4.79 -9.19 20.34
CA CYS A 20 6.18 -9.50 20.00
C CYS A 20 6.95 -10.17 21.16
N ILE A 21 6.76 -9.73 22.40
CA ILE A 21 7.39 -10.33 23.59
C ILE A 21 6.88 -11.76 23.82
N ILE A 22 5.57 -11.98 23.74
CA ILE A 22 4.98 -13.32 23.90
C ILE A 22 5.44 -14.26 22.78
N LEU A 23 5.51 -13.77 21.54
CA LEU A 23 6.04 -14.55 20.41
C LEU A 23 7.52 -14.91 20.59
N LYS A 24 8.33 -14.03 21.20
CA LYS A 24 9.73 -14.34 21.57
C LYS A 24 9.81 -15.36 22.70
N ALA A 25 8.95 -15.25 23.72
CA ALA A 25 8.92 -16.16 24.86
C ALA A 25 8.44 -17.58 24.50
N LEU A 26 7.49 -17.71 23.56
CA LEU A 26 7.01 -19.01 23.06
C LEU A 26 8.05 -19.77 22.22
N ARG A 27 9.12 -19.12 21.76
CA ARG A 27 10.22 -19.70 20.96
C ARG A 27 11.37 -20.25 21.81
N GLY A 28 11.25 -20.24 23.14
CA GLY A 28 12.20 -20.89 24.04
C GLY A 28 12.06 -22.41 24.03
N GLY A 29 12.53 -23.08 22.97
CA GLY A 29 12.56 -24.53 22.91
C GLY A 29 12.79 -25.08 21.50
N PHE A 30 13.99 -25.64 21.29
CA PHE A 30 14.47 -26.36 20.10
C PHE A 30 14.63 -25.57 18.79
N ALA A 31 15.89 -25.49 18.36
CA ALA A 31 16.31 -24.96 17.08
C ALA A 31 15.92 -25.92 15.94
N THR A 32 15.09 -25.44 15.02
CA THR A 32 15.14 -25.75 13.58
C THR A 32 14.37 -24.66 12.80
N GLU A 33 15.03 -24.09 11.79
CA GLU A 33 14.51 -23.28 10.67
C GLU A 33 13.38 -22.28 10.95
N ALA A 34 13.76 -21.10 11.47
CA ALA A 34 12.88 -19.93 11.58
C ALA A 34 13.12 -18.94 10.43
N SER A 35 12.66 -19.28 9.22
CA SER A 35 12.33 -18.31 8.16
C SER A 35 10.81 -18.34 7.99
N SER A 36 10.09 -17.27 8.36
CA SER A 36 8.70 -16.99 7.90
C SER A 36 7.87 -15.99 8.74
N ASN A 37 8.42 -15.19 9.68
CA ASN A 37 7.57 -14.20 10.38
C ASN A 37 8.27 -12.91 10.87
N VAL A 38 9.47 -12.61 10.35
CA VAL A 38 10.13 -11.31 10.54
C VAL A 38 10.02 -10.44 9.27
N ASP A 39 9.46 -10.98 8.18
CA ASP A 39 9.55 -10.39 6.84
C ASP A 39 8.30 -9.66 6.33
N LEU A 40 7.17 -9.73 7.06
CA LEU A 40 5.90 -9.09 6.63
C LEU A 40 5.93 -7.55 6.68
N LEU A 41 6.95 -6.94 7.28
CA LEU A 41 7.12 -5.48 7.37
C LEU A 41 8.48 -5.03 6.78
N SER A 42 9.13 -5.83 5.93
CA SER A 42 10.41 -5.43 5.31
C SER A 42 10.30 -4.06 4.64
N ASN A 43 9.13 -3.79 4.03
CA ASN A 43 8.74 -2.59 3.30
C ASN A 43 7.89 -1.59 4.10
N VAL A 44 7.69 -1.76 5.40
CA VAL A 44 6.96 -0.79 6.23
C VAL A 44 7.88 -0.27 7.34
N SER A 45 7.96 1.05 7.50
CA SER A 45 8.84 1.71 8.45
C SER A 45 8.06 2.74 9.26
N PHE A 46 8.28 2.75 10.57
CA PHE A 46 7.72 3.75 11.47
C PHE A 46 8.79 4.78 11.79
N LEU A 47 8.49 6.05 11.54
CA LEU A 47 9.29 7.19 11.92
C LEU A 47 8.55 7.94 13.02
N THR A 48 9.27 8.28 14.08
CA THR A 48 8.70 8.95 15.25
C THR A 48 9.34 10.32 15.40
N ASN A 49 8.51 11.32 15.65
CA ASN A 49 8.97 12.67 15.96
C ASN A 49 8.22 13.15 17.22
N ASP A 50 8.92 13.11 18.36
CA ASP A 50 8.38 13.48 19.67
C ASP A 50 7.04 12.80 20.04
N CYS A 51 6.82 11.56 19.58
CA CYS A 51 5.59 10.81 19.89
C CYS A 51 5.67 10.13 21.27
N THR A 52 4.50 9.90 21.87
CA THR A 52 4.39 9.03 23.04
C THR A 52 4.46 7.55 22.64
N ILE A 53 4.71 6.66 23.61
CA ILE A 53 4.68 5.22 23.36
C ILE A 53 3.27 4.78 22.99
N GLU A 54 2.25 5.36 23.63
CA GLU A 54 0.85 5.07 23.40
C GLU A 54 0.41 5.43 21.97
N GLU A 55 0.88 6.56 21.44
CA GLU A 55 0.63 6.96 20.04
C GLU A 55 1.26 5.98 19.05
N LEU A 56 2.51 5.57 19.29
CA LEU A 56 3.21 4.61 18.45
C LEU A 56 2.50 3.26 18.45
N GLU A 57 2.12 2.74 19.62
CA GLU A 57 1.42 1.46 19.73
C GLU A 57 0.04 1.52 19.05
N ALA A 58 -0.70 2.62 19.20
CA ALA A 58 -1.99 2.81 18.54
C ALA A 58 -1.85 2.77 17.00
N VAL A 59 -0.85 3.43 16.44
CA VAL A 59 -0.59 3.42 14.99
C VAL A 59 -0.12 2.05 14.52
N GLN A 60 0.74 1.36 15.27
CA GLN A 60 1.17 -0.01 14.94
C GLN A 60 0.01 -1.00 14.94
N ASP A 61 -0.90 -0.91 15.91
CA ASP A 61 -2.08 -1.76 15.97
C ASP A 61 -3.03 -1.48 14.79
N MET A 62 -3.20 -0.22 14.36
CA MET A 62 -3.96 0.12 13.16
C MET A 62 -3.33 -0.37 11.87
N VAL A 63 -1.99 -0.36 11.77
CA VAL A 63 -1.25 -0.88 10.61
C VAL A 63 -1.34 -2.40 10.52
N SER A 64 -1.33 -3.09 11.66
CA SER A 64 -1.31 -4.55 11.73
C SER A 64 -2.52 -5.18 11.03
N GLY A 65 -2.29 -5.88 9.92
CA GLY A 65 -3.33 -6.55 9.12
C GLY A 65 -4.11 -5.65 8.16
N ASN A 66 -3.93 -4.33 8.23
CA ASN A 66 -4.60 -3.37 7.35
C ASN A 66 -3.68 -2.77 6.28
N LEU A 67 -2.37 -3.00 6.39
CA LEU A 67 -1.36 -2.53 5.46
C LEU A 67 -0.44 -3.68 5.04
N GLU A 68 -0.32 -3.88 3.73
CA GLU A 68 0.53 -4.95 3.17
C GLU A 68 1.24 -4.48 1.91
N VAL A 69 2.46 -4.99 1.70
CA VAL A 69 3.22 -4.84 0.45
C VAL A 69 3.73 -6.21 0.01
N TYR A 70 3.42 -6.57 -1.23
CA TYR A 70 3.87 -7.79 -1.89
C TYR A 70 4.90 -7.42 -2.95
N GLU A 71 6.17 -7.74 -2.72
CA GLU A 71 7.23 -7.57 -3.73
C GLU A 71 7.07 -8.56 -4.87
N ASN A 72 7.54 -8.16 -6.07
CA ASN A 72 7.50 -8.99 -7.27
C ASN A 72 6.14 -9.67 -7.48
N PHE A 73 5.06 -8.95 -7.16
CA PHE A 73 3.71 -9.47 -7.26
C PHE A 73 3.41 -9.86 -8.70
N VAL A 74 3.90 -9.07 -9.67
CA VAL A 74 3.90 -9.40 -11.10
C VAL A 74 5.29 -9.75 -11.59
N SER A 75 5.37 -10.61 -12.61
CA SER A 75 6.62 -10.86 -13.34
C SER A 75 6.95 -9.70 -14.29
N GLU A 76 8.16 -9.73 -14.88
CA GLU A 76 8.56 -8.75 -15.89
C GLU A 76 7.68 -8.85 -17.14
N GLU A 77 7.32 -10.06 -17.56
CA GLU A 77 6.44 -10.28 -18.70
C GLU A 77 5.01 -9.80 -18.44
N GLU A 78 4.53 -9.91 -17.19
CA GLU A 78 3.21 -9.40 -16.79
C GLU A 78 3.21 -7.86 -16.75
N GLU A 79 4.26 -7.25 -16.21
CA GLU A 79 4.46 -5.80 -16.26
C GLU A 79 4.51 -5.29 -17.71
N ASP A 80 5.31 -5.92 -18.58
CA ASP A 80 5.41 -5.52 -19.99
C ASP A 80 4.07 -5.56 -20.72
N ARG A 81 3.24 -6.56 -20.43
CA ARG A 81 1.88 -6.66 -21.01
C ARG A 81 0.96 -5.56 -20.51
N LEU A 82 0.98 -5.29 -19.21
CA LEU A 82 0.21 -4.19 -18.62
C LEU A 82 0.62 -2.85 -19.24
N ILE A 83 1.93 -2.58 -19.31
CA ILE A 83 2.47 -1.35 -19.91
C ILE A 83 2.07 -1.25 -21.37
N LYS A 84 2.29 -2.30 -22.17
CA LYS A 84 1.91 -2.32 -23.59
C LYS A 84 0.43 -2.03 -23.80
N GLU A 85 -0.43 -2.49 -22.89
CA GLU A 85 -1.87 -2.26 -22.98
C GLU A 85 -2.29 -0.82 -22.60
N VAL A 86 -1.66 -0.20 -21.60
CA VAL A 86 -2.04 1.16 -21.14
C VAL A 86 -1.33 2.27 -21.89
N GLU A 87 -0.12 2.03 -22.39
CA GLU A 87 0.74 3.04 -23.02
C GLU A 87 0.07 3.81 -24.17
N PRO A 88 -0.69 3.17 -25.09
CA PRO A 88 -1.36 3.88 -26.18
C PRO A 88 -2.37 4.93 -25.68
N TYR A 89 -3.04 4.67 -24.55
CA TYR A 89 -4.00 5.60 -23.97
C TYR A 89 -3.26 6.74 -23.27
N LEU A 90 -2.27 6.42 -22.44
CA LEU A 90 -1.50 7.40 -21.67
C LEU A 90 -0.72 8.36 -22.58
N LYS A 91 -0.09 7.87 -23.66
CA LYS A 91 0.68 8.72 -24.60
C LYS A 91 -0.13 9.80 -25.30
N THR A 92 -1.45 9.62 -25.43
CA THR A 92 -2.33 10.65 -26.01
C THR A 92 -2.61 11.80 -25.07
N GLN A 93 -2.41 11.59 -23.76
CA GLN A 93 -2.64 12.58 -22.72
C GLN A 93 -1.37 13.37 -22.44
N LYS A 94 -1.53 14.67 -22.18
CA LYS A 94 -0.45 15.52 -21.66
C LYS A 94 -0.36 15.37 -20.16
N TYR A 95 0.86 15.49 -19.62
CA TYR A 95 1.05 15.61 -18.18
C TYR A 95 0.38 16.88 -17.66
N GLN A 96 -0.35 16.74 -16.57
CA GLN A 96 -1.06 17.78 -15.85
C GLN A 96 -0.24 18.18 -14.63
N PHE A 97 -0.03 19.49 -14.49
CA PHE A 97 0.68 20.08 -13.35
C PHE A 97 -0.24 20.95 -12.49
N ASP A 98 -1.45 21.27 -12.97
CA ASP A 98 -2.45 22.04 -12.25
C ASP A 98 -3.81 21.35 -12.37
N HIS A 99 -4.27 20.77 -11.26
CA HIS A 99 -5.59 20.16 -11.12
C HIS A 99 -6.38 20.90 -10.04
N TRP A 100 -7.72 20.89 -10.13
CA TRP A 100 -8.59 21.72 -9.30
C TRP A 100 -8.58 21.35 -7.80
N ASP A 101 -8.28 20.09 -7.45
CA ASP A 101 -8.06 19.66 -6.06
C ASP A 101 -6.58 19.74 -5.63
N GLY A 102 -5.66 19.89 -6.60
CA GLY A 102 -4.23 20.06 -6.39
C GLY A 102 -3.50 18.87 -5.75
N ALA A 103 -4.13 17.69 -5.65
CA ALA A 103 -3.61 16.53 -4.94
C ALA A 103 -2.49 15.82 -5.71
N ILE A 104 -2.55 15.78 -7.04
CA ILE A 104 -1.55 15.10 -7.88
C ILE A 104 -0.85 16.13 -8.78
N LYS A 105 0.47 15.99 -8.94
CA LYS A 105 1.31 16.86 -9.77
C LYS A 105 2.17 16.00 -10.72
N GLY A 106 2.37 16.47 -11.95
CA GLY A 106 3.20 15.78 -12.96
C GLY A 106 2.63 14.43 -13.35
N TYR A 107 1.32 14.39 -13.64
CA TYR A 107 0.59 13.14 -13.88
C TYR A 107 -0.26 13.14 -15.14
N ARG A 108 -0.59 11.95 -15.61
CA ARG A 108 -1.70 11.71 -16.54
C ARG A 108 -2.37 10.40 -16.13
N GLU A 109 -3.64 10.27 -16.44
CA GLU A 109 -4.42 9.14 -15.96
C GLU A 109 -5.49 8.69 -16.95
N THR A 110 -6.00 7.48 -16.76
CA THR A 110 -7.17 6.96 -17.46
C THR A 110 -7.93 6.00 -16.56
N GLU A 111 -9.23 5.93 -16.79
CA GLU A 111 -10.13 4.92 -16.21
C GLU A 111 -10.48 3.90 -17.30
N LYS A 112 -10.17 2.62 -17.10
CA LYS A 112 -10.32 1.58 -18.15
C LYS A 112 -11.06 0.36 -17.62
N SER A 113 -12.09 -0.06 -18.35
CA SER A 113 -12.95 -1.20 -17.99
C SER A 113 -12.75 -2.43 -18.88
N ARG A 114 -12.20 -2.28 -20.09
CA ARG A 114 -11.93 -3.39 -21.01
C ARG A 114 -10.45 -3.73 -21.00
N TRP A 115 -10.11 -4.97 -20.70
CA TRP A 115 -8.73 -5.43 -20.58
C TRP A 115 -8.52 -6.74 -21.34
N THR A 116 -7.29 -7.00 -21.77
CA THR A 116 -6.93 -8.31 -22.34
C THR A 116 -7.01 -9.41 -21.29
N ASP A 117 -7.19 -10.66 -21.74
CA ASP A 117 -7.27 -11.82 -20.83
C ASP A 117 -6.01 -11.96 -19.97
N ASP A 118 -4.85 -11.54 -20.48
CA ASP A 118 -3.59 -11.56 -19.76
C ASP A 118 -3.60 -10.61 -18.56
N CYS A 119 -4.03 -9.36 -18.77
CA CYS A 119 -4.17 -8.37 -17.70
C CYS A 119 -5.30 -8.75 -16.73
N LEU A 120 -6.40 -9.33 -17.23
CA LEU A 120 -7.49 -9.82 -16.38
C LEU A 120 -7.05 -10.93 -15.41
N ARG A 121 -6.08 -11.78 -15.80
CA ARG A 121 -5.50 -12.78 -14.88
C ARG A 121 -4.72 -12.13 -13.73
N VAL A 122 -3.97 -11.05 -14.01
CA VAL A 122 -3.31 -10.26 -12.97
C VAL A 122 -4.34 -9.64 -12.04
N PHE A 123 -5.40 -9.02 -12.59
CA PHE A 123 -6.43 -8.39 -11.76
C PHE A 123 -7.24 -9.39 -10.95
N LYS A 124 -7.46 -10.60 -11.46
CA LYS A 124 -8.06 -11.67 -10.69
C LYS A 124 -7.18 -12.02 -9.49
N ARG A 125 -5.87 -12.15 -9.67
CA ARG A 125 -4.93 -12.35 -8.55
C ARG A 125 -4.96 -11.19 -7.57
N MET A 126 -4.87 -9.95 -8.04
CA MET A 126 -4.98 -8.76 -7.16
C MET A 126 -6.29 -8.77 -6.37
N ARG A 127 -7.41 -9.11 -7.02
CA ARG A 127 -8.73 -9.24 -6.39
C ARG A 127 -8.70 -10.28 -5.27
N ASP A 128 -8.28 -11.49 -5.60
CA ASP A 128 -8.32 -12.65 -4.70
C ASP A 128 -7.37 -12.46 -3.50
N THR A 129 -6.24 -11.76 -3.68
CA THR A 129 -5.31 -11.43 -2.60
C THR A 129 -5.84 -10.29 -1.72
N SER A 130 -6.47 -9.26 -2.30
CA SER A 130 -6.69 -8.00 -1.59
C SER A 130 -8.09 -7.84 -1.00
N PHE A 131 -9.11 -8.42 -1.64
CA PHE A 131 -10.51 -8.15 -1.33
C PHE A 131 -11.23 -9.41 -0.85
N LYS A 132 -12.26 -9.23 0.00
CA LYS A 132 -13.12 -10.34 0.43
C LYS A 132 -13.87 -10.92 -0.79
N PRO A 133 -14.17 -12.23 -0.86
CA PRO A 133 -14.72 -12.89 -2.05
C PRO A 133 -15.94 -12.20 -2.69
N ASN A 134 -16.86 -11.68 -1.86
CA ASN A 134 -18.11 -11.05 -2.31
C ASN A 134 -18.01 -9.53 -2.51
N THR A 135 -16.80 -8.97 -2.44
CA THR A 135 -16.59 -7.53 -2.61
C THR A 135 -16.87 -7.13 -4.06
N LYS A 136 -17.72 -6.12 -4.26
CA LYS A 136 -17.94 -5.52 -5.56
C LYS A 136 -16.84 -4.50 -5.83
N LEU A 137 -16.09 -4.71 -6.91
CA LEU A 137 -15.09 -3.75 -7.36
C LEU A 137 -15.75 -2.66 -8.20
N LEU A 138 -15.11 -1.49 -8.28
CA LEU A 138 -15.45 -0.52 -9.31
C LEU A 138 -15.23 -1.14 -10.69
N SER A 139 -16.09 -0.78 -11.64
CA SER A 139 -16.06 -1.35 -13.01
C SER A 139 -14.89 -0.84 -13.84
N HIS A 140 -14.34 0.31 -13.48
CA HIS A 140 -13.17 0.91 -14.11
C HIS A 140 -11.97 0.77 -13.19
N VAL A 141 -10.85 0.36 -13.78
CA VAL A 141 -9.55 0.30 -13.12
C VAL A 141 -8.84 1.62 -13.39
N HIS A 142 -8.39 2.26 -12.31
CA HIS A 142 -7.68 3.53 -12.38
C HIS A 142 -6.21 3.28 -12.74
N VAL A 143 -5.74 3.92 -13.79
CA VAL A 143 -4.33 3.89 -14.20
C VAL A 143 -3.77 5.29 -14.10
N LEU A 144 -2.76 5.46 -13.23
CA LEU A 144 -2.09 6.72 -12.98
C LEU A 144 -0.64 6.62 -13.42
N ASP A 145 -0.17 7.55 -14.26
CA ASP A 145 1.19 7.66 -14.75
C ASP A 145 1.80 8.98 -14.23
N LEU A 146 2.79 8.85 -13.36
CA LEU A 146 3.57 9.97 -12.83
C LEU A 146 4.87 10.08 -13.62
N ASP A 147 5.26 11.30 -13.99
CA ASP A 147 6.61 11.54 -14.50
C ASP A 147 7.66 11.45 -13.36
N GLY A 148 8.96 11.57 -13.70
CA GLY A 148 10.05 11.48 -12.71
C GLY A 148 10.04 12.58 -11.64
N ASN A 149 9.41 13.72 -11.91
CA ASN A 149 9.19 14.80 -10.95
C ASN A 149 7.76 14.77 -10.36
N GLY A 150 6.90 13.87 -10.82
CA GLY A 150 5.51 13.76 -10.43
C GLY A 150 5.35 13.17 -9.04
N TYR A 151 4.36 13.65 -8.31
CA TYR A 151 4.11 13.22 -6.94
C TYR A 151 2.64 13.36 -6.58
N ILE A 152 2.27 12.72 -5.48
CA ILE A 152 0.91 12.78 -4.92
C ILE A 152 1.05 13.38 -3.54
N LYS A 153 0.30 14.45 -3.25
CA LYS A 153 0.26 15.11 -1.93
C LYS A 153 -0.56 14.28 -0.93
N PRO A 154 -0.42 14.54 0.38
CA PRO A 154 -1.23 13.92 1.42
C PRO A 154 -2.73 14.11 1.16
N HIS A 155 -3.45 13.00 1.04
CA HIS A 155 -4.91 13.01 0.86
C HIS A 155 -5.55 11.71 1.36
N ILE A 156 -6.87 11.73 1.53
CA ILE A 156 -7.70 10.55 1.83
C ILE A 156 -8.67 10.37 0.65
N ASP A 157 -8.69 9.16 0.07
CA ASP A 157 -9.60 8.86 -1.04
C ASP A 157 -11.06 9.08 -0.63
N SER A 158 -11.88 9.59 -1.54
CA SER A 158 -13.27 9.92 -1.24
C SER A 158 -14.08 8.70 -0.80
N VAL A 159 -14.67 8.75 0.40
CA VAL A 159 -15.55 7.69 0.94
C VAL A 159 -16.84 7.52 0.13
N LYS A 160 -17.20 8.51 -0.70
CA LYS A 160 -18.36 8.44 -1.59
C LYS A 160 -18.16 7.50 -2.77
N PHE A 161 -16.90 7.26 -3.15
CA PHE A 161 -16.56 6.55 -4.40
C PHE A 161 -15.66 5.34 -4.18
N CYS A 162 -14.95 5.25 -3.05
CA CYS A 162 -14.07 4.14 -2.71
C CYS A 162 -14.44 3.55 -1.36
N GLY A 163 -14.69 2.24 -1.32
CA GLY A 163 -14.95 1.50 -0.08
C GLY A 163 -13.69 1.21 0.73
N PRO A 164 -13.72 0.19 1.60
CA PRO A 164 -12.73 -0.02 2.66
C PRO A 164 -11.39 -0.59 2.19
N THR A 165 -11.19 -0.85 0.90
CA THR A 165 -9.95 -1.48 0.41
C THR A 165 -9.50 -0.88 -0.89
N ILE A 166 -8.21 -0.54 -0.95
CA ILE A 166 -7.47 -0.09 -2.13
C ILE A 166 -6.32 -1.07 -2.35
N ALA A 167 -6.17 -1.55 -3.58
CA ALA A 167 -5.03 -2.36 -3.99
C ALA A 167 -4.36 -1.71 -5.20
N GLY A 168 -3.09 -1.32 -5.05
CA GLY A 168 -2.34 -0.66 -6.11
C GLY A 168 -1.11 -1.44 -6.52
N LEU A 169 -0.96 -1.67 -7.82
CA LEU A 169 0.23 -2.23 -8.42
C LEU A 169 1.18 -1.10 -8.82
N SER A 170 2.48 -1.24 -8.53
CA SER A 170 3.53 -0.27 -8.87
C SER A 170 4.39 -0.80 -10.01
N LEU A 171 4.49 -0.06 -11.11
CA LEU A 171 5.20 -0.45 -12.34
C LEU A 171 6.26 0.60 -12.72
N LEU A 172 7.21 0.18 -13.56
CA LEU A 172 8.35 0.94 -14.11
C LEU A 172 9.42 1.35 -13.10
N SER A 173 9.06 2.01 -12.00
CA SER A 173 10.03 2.51 -11.02
C SER A 173 9.52 2.40 -9.59
N SER A 174 10.46 2.37 -8.65
CA SER A 174 10.19 2.32 -7.22
C SER A 174 9.78 3.71 -6.69
N SER A 175 9.05 3.72 -5.59
CA SER A 175 8.67 4.97 -4.90
C SER A 175 8.48 4.73 -3.41
N VAL A 176 8.39 5.82 -2.64
CA VAL A 176 7.99 5.76 -1.24
C VAL A 176 6.59 6.34 -1.10
N MET A 177 5.68 5.56 -0.51
CA MET A 177 4.38 6.05 -0.08
C MET A 177 4.46 6.37 1.41
N ARG A 178 3.95 7.54 1.81
CA ARG A 178 3.91 7.95 3.21
C ARG A 178 2.48 8.02 3.69
N LEU A 179 2.25 7.49 4.89
CA LEU A 179 0.98 7.53 5.59
C LEU A 179 1.12 8.31 6.89
N ILE A 180 0.17 9.20 7.16
CA ILE A 180 0.11 9.99 8.39
C ILE A 180 -1.32 9.93 8.92
N HIS A 181 -1.49 9.49 10.17
CA HIS A 181 -2.80 9.44 10.82
C HIS A 181 -3.28 10.86 11.18
N GLU A 182 -4.55 11.18 10.92
CA GLU A 182 -5.10 12.54 11.15
C GLU A 182 -4.96 13.01 12.61
N LYS A 183 -5.00 12.09 13.58
CA LYS A 183 -4.88 12.40 15.02
C LYS A 183 -3.49 12.14 15.61
N TYR A 184 -2.72 11.23 15.02
CA TYR A 184 -1.45 10.74 15.58
C TYR A 184 -0.31 11.09 14.61
N SER A 185 -0.23 12.37 14.25
CA SER A 185 0.70 12.87 13.23
C SER A 185 2.17 12.88 13.66
N SER A 186 2.44 12.64 14.96
CA SER A 186 3.79 12.44 15.51
C SER A 186 4.41 11.09 15.07
N VAL A 187 3.59 10.18 14.53
CA VAL A 187 4.02 8.90 13.97
C VAL A 187 3.76 8.89 12.47
N THR A 188 4.82 8.73 11.70
CA THR A 188 4.78 8.60 10.24
C THR A 188 5.03 7.14 9.86
N VAL A 189 4.26 6.62 8.91
CA VAL A 189 4.44 5.27 8.36
C VAL A 189 4.86 5.39 6.90
N ASP A 190 6.11 5.04 6.60
CA ASP A 190 6.60 4.98 5.24
C ASP A 190 6.48 3.54 4.70
N LEU A 191 6.17 3.44 3.41
CA LEU A 191 6.16 2.21 2.64
C LEU A 191 7.14 2.32 1.48
N LEU A 192 8.06 1.36 1.37
CA LEU A 192 8.76 1.16 0.11
C LEU A 192 7.82 0.43 -0.85
N LEU A 193 7.64 0.99 -2.04
CA LEU A 193 6.89 0.39 -3.13
C LEU A 193 7.84 0.10 -4.29
N PRO A 194 8.50 -1.07 -4.30
CA PRO A 194 9.39 -1.44 -5.40
C PRO A 194 8.63 -1.57 -6.73
N ARG A 195 9.34 -1.44 -7.85
CA ARG A 195 8.84 -1.86 -9.16
C ARG A 195 8.29 -3.30 -9.07
N ARG A 196 7.14 -3.55 -9.73
CA ARG A 196 6.36 -4.80 -9.74
C ARG A 196 5.74 -5.20 -8.40
N SER A 197 5.77 -4.34 -7.38
CA SER A 197 5.10 -4.61 -6.11
C SER A 197 3.61 -4.28 -6.15
N MET A 198 2.84 -4.90 -5.27
CA MET A 198 1.46 -4.53 -4.98
C MET A 198 1.33 -4.10 -3.52
N TYR A 199 0.68 -2.97 -3.27
CA TYR A 199 0.30 -2.56 -1.91
C TYR A 199 -1.20 -2.73 -1.68
N ILE A 200 -1.58 -2.89 -0.42
CA ILE A 200 -2.97 -2.96 0.00
C ILE A 200 -3.19 -2.04 1.20
N LEU A 201 -4.17 -1.16 1.10
CA LEU A 201 -4.65 -0.28 2.18
C LEU A 201 -6.05 -0.72 2.56
N ARG A 202 -6.30 -1.05 3.83
CA ARG A 202 -7.62 -1.45 4.35
C ARG A 202 -8.07 -0.62 5.53
N ASP A 203 -9.39 -0.53 5.69
CA ASP A 203 -10.06 -0.06 6.90
C ASP A 203 -9.44 1.24 7.44
N SER A 204 -8.90 1.25 8.68
CA SER A 204 -8.34 2.46 9.31
C SER A 204 -7.27 3.11 8.45
N ILE A 205 -6.39 2.33 7.81
CA ILE A 205 -5.35 2.86 6.92
C ILE A 205 -5.96 3.59 5.71
N ARG A 206 -7.09 3.11 5.21
CA ARG A 206 -7.79 3.77 4.10
C ARG A 206 -8.57 5.01 4.53
N TYR A 207 -9.09 5.04 5.76
CA TYR A 207 -10.06 6.07 6.20
C TYR A 207 -9.48 7.17 7.09
N GLU A 208 -8.43 6.86 7.86
CA GLU A 208 -7.92 7.73 8.94
C GLU A 208 -6.47 8.16 8.72
N PHE A 209 -5.83 7.67 7.66
CA PHE A 209 -4.49 8.08 7.26
C PHE A 209 -4.54 8.81 5.92
N THR A 210 -3.93 9.99 5.89
CA THR A 210 -3.55 10.58 4.60
C THR A 210 -2.49 9.70 3.96
N HIS A 211 -2.54 9.52 2.65
CA HIS A 211 -1.50 8.87 1.89
C HIS A 211 -0.93 9.81 0.83
N GLU A 212 0.37 9.69 0.58
CA GLU A 212 1.09 10.49 -0.41
C GLU A 212 2.17 9.63 -1.10
N VAL A 213 2.59 10.02 -2.29
CA VAL A 213 3.74 9.43 -2.98
C VAL A 213 4.79 10.53 -3.10
N LEU A 214 5.91 10.36 -2.39
CA LEU A 214 6.90 11.41 -2.16
C LEU A 214 7.59 11.86 -3.45
N GLU A 215 7.80 13.18 -3.61
CA GLU A 215 8.61 13.75 -4.69
C GLU A 215 10.09 13.35 -4.57
N ASP A 216 10.86 13.44 -5.66
CA ASP A 216 12.25 12.97 -5.72
C ASP A 216 13.13 13.52 -4.59
N LYS A 217 13.00 14.82 -4.31
CA LYS A 217 13.79 15.52 -3.27
C LYS A 217 13.61 14.94 -1.87
N THR A 218 12.41 14.42 -1.56
CA THR A 218 12.05 13.93 -0.22
C THR A 218 11.82 12.42 -0.17
N SER A 219 11.87 11.74 -1.32
CA SER A 219 11.73 10.29 -1.48
C SER A 219 12.86 9.54 -0.76
N ARG A 220 12.64 9.23 0.51
CA ARG A 220 13.61 8.54 1.37
C ARG A 220 13.00 7.31 2.01
N TRP A 221 13.76 6.22 2.04
CA TRP A 221 13.41 4.98 2.69
C TRP A 221 14.50 4.60 3.70
N LYS A 222 14.14 4.56 4.99
CA LYS A 222 15.09 4.25 6.08
C LYS A 222 16.38 5.11 6.02
N GLY A 223 16.23 6.38 5.63
CA GLY A 223 17.33 7.35 5.48
C GLY A 223 17.94 7.42 4.08
N GLU A 224 17.85 6.34 3.30
CA GLU A 224 18.41 6.25 1.95
C GLU A 224 17.51 6.94 0.92
N HIS A 225 18.10 7.63 -0.05
CA HIS A 225 17.34 8.24 -1.15
C HIS A 225 16.84 7.17 -2.11
N ILE A 226 15.57 7.24 -2.47
CA ILE A 226 14.95 6.39 -3.50
C ILE A 226 14.67 7.28 -4.70
N PRO A 227 15.52 7.24 -5.76
CA PRO A 227 15.35 8.07 -6.94
C PRO A 227 13.98 7.85 -7.58
N ARG A 228 13.30 8.95 -7.92
CA ARG A 228 12.05 8.91 -8.68
C ARG A 228 12.35 8.92 -10.17
N ASP A 229 11.59 8.13 -10.90
CA ASP A 229 11.50 8.13 -12.36
C ASP A 229 10.01 7.98 -12.73
N ARG A 230 9.70 7.89 -14.02
CA ARG A 230 8.36 7.61 -14.50
C ARG A 230 7.81 6.37 -13.80
N ARG A 231 6.62 6.50 -13.21
CA ARG A 231 5.97 5.44 -12.44
C ARG A 231 4.53 5.31 -12.90
N ILE A 232 4.14 4.09 -13.29
CA ILE A 232 2.74 3.77 -13.52
C ILE A 232 2.20 3.00 -12.33
N SER A 233 0.99 3.34 -11.90
CA SER A 233 0.21 2.53 -10.97
C SER A 233 -1.12 2.12 -11.56
N VAL A 234 -1.49 0.87 -11.31
CA VAL A 234 -2.79 0.28 -11.66
C VAL A 234 -3.53 -0.02 -10.37
N ILE A 235 -4.67 0.65 -10.15
CA ILE A 235 -5.31 0.74 -8.85
C ILE A 235 -6.72 0.16 -8.94
N LEU A 236 -6.96 -0.87 -8.13
CA LEU A 236 -8.26 -1.49 -7.93
C LEU A 236 -8.86 -0.94 -6.64
N ARG A 237 -10.14 -0.57 -6.71
CA ARG A 237 -10.92 -0.08 -5.58
C ARG A 237 -12.23 -0.85 -5.50
N CYS A 238 -12.76 -1.02 -4.29
CA CYS A 238 -14.10 -1.54 -4.08
C CYS A 238 -15.15 -0.45 -4.02
N GLN A 239 -16.41 -0.82 -4.29
CA GLN A 239 -17.56 0.04 -4.02
C GLN A 239 -17.65 0.35 -2.52
N PRO A 240 -18.13 1.56 -2.13
CA PRO A 240 -18.45 1.90 -0.75
C PRO A 240 -19.38 0.91 -0.06
#